data_AF-S2ETN2-F1
#
_entry.id   AF-S2ETN2-F1
#
_cell.length_a   1.000
_cell.length_b   1.000
_cell.length_c   1.000
_cell.angle_alpha   90.00
_cell.angle_beta   90.00
_cell.angle_gamma   90.00
#
_symmetry.space_group_name_H-M   'P 1'
#
loop_
_entity.id
_entity.type
_entity.pdbx_description
1 polymer ?
#
loop_
_entity_poly.entity_id
_entity_poly.type
_entity_poly.pdbx_seq_one_letter_code
_entity_poly.pdbx_strand_id
1 'polypeptide(L)'
;EYFNATAKVQLEEKKMLLQKTTESLGSVAEIYTILLIVFPLLAVIMLSIMGIMSPSLGGFDLLTLMNILTFAVIPLSGVLMLVMMDTMVPKR
;
A
#
# COMPACT_ATOMS: atom_id res chain seq x y z
N GLU A 1 -2.50 1.29 -46.74
CA GLU A 1 -1.37 0.74 -45.96
C GLU A 1 -0.99 1.59 -44.74
N TYR A 2 -0.81 2.91 -44.88
CA TYR A 2 -0.48 3.83 -43.77
C TYR A 2 -1.35 3.67 -42.51
N PHE A 3 -2.68 3.59 -42.66
CA PHE A 3 -3.60 3.46 -41.53
C PHE A 3 -3.35 2.20 -40.67
N ASN A 4 -2.97 1.10 -41.32
CA ASN A 4 -2.72 -0.18 -40.64
C ASN A 4 -1.34 -0.16 -39.95
N ALA A 5 -0.35 0.50 -40.56
CA ALA A 5 0.95 0.73 -39.93
C ALA A 5 0.83 1.64 -38.69
N THR A 6 0.08 2.74 -38.78
CA THR A 6 -0.18 3.63 -37.64
C THR A 6 -0.96 2.93 -36.53
N ALA A 7 -1.98 2.13 -36.88
CA ALA A 7 -2.73 1.34 -35.90
C ALA A 7 -1.83 0.35 -35.14
N LYS A 8 -0.90 -0.33 -35.82
CA LYS A 8 0.07 -1.23 -35.17
C LYS A 8 0.98 -0.50 -34.19
N VAL A 9 1.48 0.68 -34.56
CA VAL A 9 2.34 1.50 -33.69
C VAL A 9 1.57 1.91 -32.42
N GLN A 10 0.33 2.40 -32.57
CA GLN A 10 -0.50 2.79 -31.43
C GLN A 10 -0.82 1.61 -30.49
N LEU A 11 -1.02 0.41 -31.04
CA LEU A 11 -1.25 -0.79 -30.24
C LEU A 11 0.01 -1.19 -29.44
N GLU A 12 1.19 -1.13 -30.05
CA GLU A 12 2.45 -1.40 -29.35
C GLU A 12 2.74 -0.34 -28.26
N GLU A 13 2.46 0.94 -28.51
CA GLU A 13 2.57 1.99 -27.51
C GLU A 13 1.59 1.77 -26.34
N LYS A 14 0.33 1.44 -26.62
CA LYS A 14 -0.67 1.09 -25.60
C LYS A 14 -0.22 -0.11 -24.77
N LYS A 15 0.30 -1.16 -25.41
CA LYS A 15 0.83 -2.34 -24.73
C LYS A 15 1.99 -1.98 -23.80
N MET A 16 2.93 -1.15 -24.26
CA MET A 16 4.05 -0.68 -23.43
C MET A 16 3.57 0.15 -22.24
N LEU A 17 2.57 1.01 -22.42
CA LEU A 17 1.98 1.80 -21.33
C LEU A 17 1.36 0.90 -20.26
N LEU A 18 0.60 -0.12 -20.69
CA LEU A 18 -0.03 -1.07 -19.78
C LEU A 18 0.99 -1.90 -19.00
N GLN A 19 2.08 -2.32 -19.64
CA GLN A 19 3.19 -3.01 -18.99
C GLN A 19 3.82 -2.14 -17.90
N LYS A 20 4.21 -0.90 -18.22
CA LYS A 20 4.78 0.05 -17.26
C LYS A 20 3.83 0.35 -16.09
N THR A 21 2.53 0.47 -16.38
CA THR A 21 1.52 0.67 -15.33
C THR A 21 1.47 -0.54 -14.39
N THR A 22 1.48 -1.76 -14.96
CA THR A 22 1.44 -3.00 -14.18
C THR A 22 2.68 -3.15 -13.30
N GLU A 23 3.87 -2.85 -13.84
CA GLU A 23 5.11 -2.83 -13.07
C GLU A 23 5.03 -1.85 -11.90
N SER A 24 4.53 -0.64 -12.15
CA SER A 24 4.37 0.37 -11.11
C SER A 24 3.38 -0.06 -10.02
N LEU A 25 2.24 -0.63 -10.39
CA LEU A 25 1.28 -1.21 -9.43
C LEU A 25 1.90 -2.36 -8.62
N GLY A 26 2.77 -3.16 -9.23
CA GLY A 26 3.53 -4.21 -8.56
C GLY A 26 4.44 -3.65 -7.46
N SER A 27 5.23 -2.62 -7.76
CA SER A 27 6.08 -1.95 -6.76
C SER A 27 5.25 -1.36 -5.62
N VAL A 28 4.10 -0.77 -5.93
CA VAL A 28 3.22 -0.21 -4.89
C VAL A 28 2.62 -1.31 -4.01
N ALA A 29 2.25 -2.47 -4.58
CA ALA A 29 1.77 -3.61 -3.80
C ALA A 29 2.83 -4.17 -2.84
N GLU A 30 4.10 -4.15 -3.24
CA GLU A 30 5.22 -4.53 -2.36
C GLU A 30 5.36 -3.54 -1.20
N ILE A 31 5.36 -2.23 -1.49
CA ILE A 31 5.40 -1.17 -0.47
C ILE A 31 4.22 -1.30 0.50
N TYR A 32 3.01 -1.55 -0.01
CA TYR A 32 1.82 -1.80 0.81
C TYR A 32 2.02 -2.98 1.76
N THR A 33 2.59 -4.07 1.28
CA THR A 33 2.84 -5.26 2.10
C THR A 33 3.85 -4.96 3.21
N ILE A 34 4.95 -4.27 2.91
CA ILE A 34 5.97 -3.93 3.91
C ILE A 34 5.40 -2.94 4.94
N LEU A 35 4.74 -1.88 4.51
CA LEU A 35 4.31 -0.79 5.38
C LEU A 35 3.04 -1.10 6.16
N LEU A 36 2.07 -1.82 5.59
CA LEU A 36 0.75 -2.01 6.20
C LEU A 36 0.52 -3.41 6.74
N ILE A 37 1.36 -4.38 6.38
CA ILE A 37 1.29 -5.73 6.93
C ILE A 37 2.48 -5.97 7.85
N VAL A 38 3.71 -5.89 7.34
CA VAL A 38 4.91 -6.26 8.11
C VAL A 38 5.19 -5.28 9.24
N PHE A 39 5.22 -3.97 8.95
CA PHE A 39 5.52 -2.95 9.96
C PHE A 39 4.54 -2.94 11.13
N PRO A 40 3.21 -2.95 10.94
CA PRO A 40 2.27 -2.95 12.06
C PRO A 40 2.34 -4.24 12.88
N LEU A 41 2.60 -5.38 12.24
CA LEU A 41 2.87 -6.64 12.94
C LEU A 41 4.06 -6.49 13.89
N LEU A 42 5.20 -5.99 13.39
CA LEU A 42 6.39 -5.78 14.22
C LEU A 42 6.12 -4.77 15.34
N ALA A 43 5.40 -3.69 15.05
CA ALA A 43 5.02 -2.69 16.05
C ALA A 43 4.14 -3.30 17.16
N VAL A 44 3.12 -4.09 16.81
CA VAL A 44 2.26 -4.79 17.79
C VAL A 44 3.08 -5.77 18.63
N ILE A 45 3.98 -6.53 18.02
CA ILE A 45 4.85 -7.47 18.75
C ILE A 45 5.73 -6.69 19.75
N MET A 46 6.35 -5.60 19.32
CA MET A 46 7.21 -4.78 20.18
C MET A 46 6.41 -4.13 21.32
N LEU A 47 5.24 -3.56 21.04
CA LEU A 47 4.35 -3.00 22.06
C LEU A 47 3.86 -4.07 23.05
N SER A 48 3.61 -5.29 22.57
CA SER A 48 3.23 -6.42 23.41
C SER A 48 4.36 -6.83 24.34
N ILE A 49 5.60 -6.90 23.85
CA ILE A 49 6.79 -7.19 24.67
C ILE A 49 6.98 -6.09 25.72
N MET A 50 6.83 -4.82 25.32
CA MET A 50 6.91 -3.69 26.26
C MET A 50 5.81 -3.76 27.32
N GLY A 51 4.61 -4.21 26.96
CA GLY A 51 3.46 -4.36 27.85
C GLY A 51 3.70 -5.32 29.01
N ILE A 52 4.61 -6.28 28.84
CA ILE A 52 5.02 -7.20 29.91
C ILE A 52 5.87 -6.47 30.97
N MET A 53 6.71 -5.51 30.55
CA MET A 53 7.60 -4.77 31.45
C MET A 53 6.94 -3.54 32.07
N SER A 54 6.23 -2.77 31.24
CA SER A 54 5.49 -1.59 31.65
C SER A 54 4.15 -1.58 30.92
N PRO A 55 3.01 -1.50 31.62
CA PRO A 55 1.70 -1.47 30.98
C PRO A 55 1.41 -0.16 30.23
N SER A 56 2.21 0.89 30.45
CA SER A 56 2.00 2.20 29.81
C SER A 56 3.26 2.75 29.16
N LEU A 57 3.05 3.55 28.11
CA LEU A 57 4.08 4.28 27.39
C LEU A 57 3.64 5.75 27.27
N GLY A 58 4.41 6.67 27.86
CA GLY A 58 4.14 8.11 27.75
C GLY A 58 2.77 8.55 28.31
N GLY A 59 2.24 7.83 29.30
CA GLY A 59 0.93 8.09 29.91
C GLY A 59 -0.26 7.42 29.19
N PHE A 60 -0.03 6.72 28.08
CA PHE A 60 -1.04 5.92 27.40
C PHE A 60 -0.88 4.44 27.72
N ASP A 61 -2.01 3.75 27.89
CA ASP A 61 -2.04 2.30 27.99
C ASP A 61 -1.65 1.65 26.64
N LEU A 62 -0.75 0.67 26.70
CA LEU A 62 -0.22 0.02 25.50
C LEU A 62 -1.31 -0.72 24.72
N LEU A 63 -2.30 -1.28 25.40
CA LEU A 63 -3.45 -1.91 24.74
C LEU A 63 -4.23 -0.89 23.90
N THR A 64 -4.38 0.33 24.41
CA THR A 64 -5.02 1.43 23.67
C THR A 64 -4.21 1.81 22.44
N LEU A 65 -2.88 1.93 22.54
CA LEU A 65 -2.00 2.18 21.39
C LEU A 65 -2.11 1.08 20.33
N MET A 66 -2.08 -0.19 20.74
CA MET A 66 -2.23 -1.32 19.83
C MET A 66 -3.59 -1.33 19.12
N ASN A 67 -4.66 -0.98 19.84
CA ASN A 67 -6.00 -0.86 19.26
C ASN A 67 -6.09 0.28 18.25
N ILE A 68 -5.53 1.46 18.56
CA ILE A 68 -5.49 2.58 17.60
C ILE A 68 -4.69 2.20 16.36
N LEU A 69 -3.53 1.58 16.52
CA LEU A 69 -2.73 1.11 15.39
C LEU A 69 -3.53 0.13 14.51
N THR A 70 -4.17 -0.87 15.13
CA THR A 70 -4.85 -1.96 14.41
C THR A 70 -6.16 -1.51 13.77
N PHE A 71 -6.98 -0.74 14.48
CA PHE A 71 -8.34 -0.41 14.05
C PHE A 71 -8.48 0.97 13.41
N ALA A 72 -7.53 1.89 13.62
CA ALA A 72 -7.55 3.21 12.99
C ALA A 72 -6.45 3.35 11.93
N VAL A 73 -5.19 3.13 12.30
CA VAL A 73 -4.05 3.41 11.40
C VAL A 73 -4.03 2.46 10.21
N ILE A 74 -4.14 1.14 10.43
CA ILE A 74 -4.10 0.16 9.33
C ILE A 74 -5.26 0.36 8.34
N PRO A 75 -6.54 0.50 8.75
CA PRO A 75 -7.63 0.70 7.80
C PRO A 75 -7.52 2.03 7.03
N LEU A 76 -7.14 3.12 7.73
CA LEU A 76 -7.07 4.44 7.12
C LEU A 76 -5.95 4.52 6.08
N SER A 77 -4.80 3.91 6.37
CA SER A 77 -3.71 3.78 5.42
C SER A 77 -4.05 2.85 4.24
N GLY A 78 -4.81 1.78 4.47
CA GLY A 78 -5.34 0.92 3.40
C GLY A 78 -6.23 1.69 2.42
N VAL A 79 -7.14 2.53 2.93
CA VAL A 79 -7.99 3.40 2.10
C VAL A 79 -7.15 4.39 1.29
N LEU A 80 -6.16 5.04 1.92
CA LEU A 80 -5.25 5.94 1.22
C LEU A 80 -4.51 5.23 0.09
N MET A 81 -4.07 3.99 0.32
CA MET A 81 -3.40 3.20 -0.72
C MET A 81 -4.32 2.91 -1.90
N LEU A 82 -5.56 2.50 -1.64
CA LEU A 82 -6.54 2.26 -2.70
C LEU A 82 -6.81 3.52 -3.53
N VAL A 83 -6.91 4.68 -2.89
CA VAL A 83 -7.05 5.97 -3.58
C VAL A 83 -5.83 6.26 -4.46
N MET A 84 -4.62 6.01 -3.95
CA MET A 84 -3.40 6.17 -4.76
C MET A 84 -3.42 5.25 -5.99
N MET A 85 -3.80 3.97 -5.84
CA MET A 85 -3.89 3.05 -6.98
C MET A 85 -4.89 3.51 -8.05
N ASP A 86 -6.05 4.06 -7.68
CA ASP A 86 -7.03 4.55 -8.67
C ASP A 86 -6.43 5.66 -9.55
N THR A 87 -5.52 6.48 -9.00
CA THR A 87 -4.86 7.53 -9.79
C THR A 87 -3.80 7.01 -10.76
N MET A 88 -3.25 5.81 -10.50
CA MET A 88 -2.17 5.23 -11.32
C MET A 88 -2.72 4.38 -12.47
N VAL A 89 -3.91 3.81 -12.32
CA VAL A 89 -4.56 3.05 -13.39
C VAL A 89 -5.07 4.02 -14.46
N PRO A 90 -4.53 3.99 -15.70
CA PRO A 90 -4.99 4.87 -16.77
C PRO A 90 -6.45 4.54 -17.09
N LYS A 91 -7.33 5.54 -16.96
CA LYS A 91 -8.74 5.43 -17.31
C LYS A 91 -8.84 5.28 -18.85
N ARG A 92 -9.72 4.38 -19.28
CA ARG A 92 -9.88 3.86 -20.66
C ARG A 92 -9.73 4.93 -21.75
#